data_AF-A0ABD6HIF2-F1
#
_entry.id   AF-A0ABD6HIF2-F1
#
_cell.length_a   1.000
_cell.length_b   1.000
_cell.length_c   1.000
_cell.angle_alpha   90.00
_cell.angle_beta   90.00
_cell.angle_gamma   90.00
#
_symmetry.space_group_name_H-M   'P 1'
#
loop_
_entity.id
_entity.type
_entity.pdbx_description
1 polymer ?
#
loop_
_entity_poly.entity_id
_entity_poly.type
_entity_poly.pdbx_seq_one_letter_code
_entity_poly.pdbx_strand_id
1 'polypeptide(L)'
;KKGFVAGAFYKEGLGDIDLVWGNKDYGLEHILEKRKKQYKRLGLTNEQAKERTNELLKEIPTIIQKGLKEEDKPGYAVIILNNSKVVLSKFKGDNELKNHYMITSFEVDDKVLRELETIATLSNDYRDGINYSTSDLNKPNPTTKKLNKD
;
A
#
# COMPACT_ATOMS: atom_id res chain seq x y z
N LYS A 1 24.89 -7.73 -2.71
CA LYS A 1 24.25 -6.38 -2.76
C LYS A 1 22.87 -6.50 -2.13
N LYS A 2 22.56 -5.74 -1.07
CA LYS A 2 21.16 -5.62 -0.60
C LYS A 2 20.40 -4.75 -1.62
N GLY A 3 19.20 -5.20 -1.99
CA GLY A 3 18.55 -4.94 -3.28
C GLY A 3 18.47 -3.48 -3.75
N PHE A 4 18.62 -3.29 -5.05
CA PHE A 4 18.27 -2.08 -5.78
C PHE A 4 17.62 -2.55 -7.08
N VAL A 5 16.41 -2.11 -7.35
CA VAL A 5 15.71 -2.38 -8.61
C VAL A 5 15.48 -1.02 -9.27
N ALA A 6 16.35 -0.70 -10.23
CA ALA A 6 16.18 0.48 -11.08
C ALA A 6 14.94 0.31 -11.95
N GLY A 7 14.15 1.37 -12.11
CA GLY A 7 12.93 1.33 -12.93
C GLY A 7 11.97 0.22 -12.49
N ALA A 8 11.89 -0.04 -11.19
CA ALA A 8 11.00 -1.06 -10.63
C ALA A 8 9.54 -0.83 -11.04
N PHE A 9 9.16 0.44 -11.21
CA PHE A 9 7.85 0.86 -11.68
C PHE A 9 7.98 2.00 -12.68
N TYR A 10 6.91 2.24 -13.43
CA TYR A 10 6.79 3.35 -14.36
C TYR A 10 5.45 4.06 -14.15
N LYS A 11 5.45 5.39 -14.21
CA LYS A 11 4.22 6.20 -14.27
C LYS A 11 4.35 7.32 -15.28
N GLU A 12 3.37 7.44 -16.16
CA GLU A 12 3.27 8.57 -17.08
C GLU A 12 3.30 9.91 -16.32
N GLY A 13 4.11 10.86 -16.81
CA GLY A 13 4.32 12.16 -16.17
C GLY A 13 5.29 12.17 -14.96
N LEU A 14 5.83 11.02 -14.55
CA LEU A 14 6.95 10.91 -13.59
C LEU A 14 8.18 10.20 -14.16
N GLY A 15 7.97 9.23 -15.06
CA GLY A 15 9.03 8.38 -15.60
C GLY A 15 9.27 7.13 -14.74
N ASP A 16 10.52 6.70 -14.72
CA ASP A 16 10.96 5.52 -13.97
C ASP A 16 10.97 5.79 -12.46
N ILE A 17 10.57 4.78 -11.70
CA ILE A 17 10.52 4.81 -10.24
C ILE A 17 11.34 3.63 -9.71
N ASP A 18 12.40 3.96 -9.00
CA ASP A 18 13.31 3.02 -8.37
C ASP A 18 12.75 2.51 -7.04
N LEU A 19 12.97 1.22 -6.79
CA LEU A 19 12.79 0.61 -5.49
C LEU A 19 14.15 0.21 -4.93
N VAL A 20 14.56 0.89 -3.86
CA VAL A 20 15.82 0.64 -3.18
C VAL A 20 15.58 -0.08 -1.87
N TRP A 21 16.50 -0.95 -1.45
CA TRP A 21 16.45 -1.51 -0.10
C TRP A 21 16.48 -0.40 0.95
N GLY A 22 17.36 0.59 0.74
CA GLY A 22 17.43 1.77 1.58
C GLY A 22 18.07 1.52 2.95
N ASN A 23 17.62 2.25 3.95
CA ASN A 23 18.09 2.18 5.34
C ASN A 23 16.91 2.47 6.31
N LYS A 24 17.21 2.75 7.59
CA LYS A 24 16.20 3.12 8.59
C LYS A 24 15.42 4.41 8.29
N ASP A 25 15.90 5.25 7.38
CA ASP A 25 15.35 6.58 7.08
C ASP A 25 14.58 6.61 5.75
N TYR A 26 14.88 5.72 4.79
CA TYR A 26 14.19 5.63 3.51
C TYR A 26 14.24 4.23 2.88
N GLY A 27 13.35 3.99 1.91
CA GLY A 27 13.36 2.78 1.07
C GLY A 27 12.60 1.61 1.67
N LEU A 28 12.80 0.42 1.10
CA LEU A 28 12.03 -0.78 1.47
C LEU A 28 12.24 -1.19 2.93
N GLU A 29 13.46 -1.08 3.45
CA GLU A 29 13.78 -1.39 4.86
C GLU A 29 12.98 -0.48 5.81
N HIS A 30 12.98 0.83 5.56
CA HIS A 30 12.18 1.79 6.32
C HIS A 30 10.68 1.45 6.28
N ILE A 31 10.14 1.18 5.10
CA ILE A 31 8.72 0.83 4.91
C ILE A 31 8.35 -0.41 5.72
N LEU A 32 9.12 -1.49 5.56
CA LEU A 32 8.91 -2.76 6.25
C LEU A 32 8.89 -2.58 7.78
N GLU A 33 9.89 -1.89 8.33
CA GLU A 33 10.00 -1.70 9.77
C GLU A 33 8.89 -0.79 10.32
N LYS A 34 8.50 0.27 9.58
CA LYS A 34 7.40 1.16 9.97
C LYS A 34 6.08 0.39 10.01
N ARG A 35 5.76 -0.43 9.00
CA ARG A 35 4.53 -1.23 8.96
C ARG A 35 4.49 -2.30 10.04
N LYS A 36 5.57 -3.07 10.23
CA LYS A 36 5.64 -4.07 11.30
C LYS A 36 5.40 -3.46 12.69
N LYS A 37 6.03 -2.32 13.00
CA LYS A 37 5.83 -1.62 14.28
C LYS A 37 4.39 -1.14 14.45
N GLN A 38 3.79 -0.60 13.39
CA GLN A 38 2.42 -0.14 13.38
C GLN A 38 1.45 -1.31 13.67
N TYR A 39 1.61 -2.45 13.00
CA TYR A 39 0.79 -3.64 13.23
C TYR A 39 0.94 -4.22 14.64
N LYS A 40 2.16 -4.25 15.19
CA LYS A 40 2.37 -4.65 16.59
C LYS A 40 1.63 -3.75 17.57
N ARG A 41 1.62 -2.43 17.31
CA ARG A 41 0.85 -1.47 18.13
C ARG A 41 -0.66 -1.71 18.04
N LEU A 42 -1.13 -2.27 16.92
CA LEU A 42 -2.52 -2.72 16.75
C LEU A 42 -2.80 -4.09 17.37
N GLY A 43 -1.81 -4.75 18.00
CA GLY A 43 -1.99 -6.02 18.70
C GLY A 43 -1.63 -7.28 17.90
N LEU A 44 -1.10 -7.14 16.67
CA LEU A 44 -0.72 -8.29 15.84
C LEU A 44 0.55 -8.97 16.37
N THR A 45 0.61 -10.29 16.21
CA THR A 45 1.85 -11.08 16.42
C THR A 45 2.93 -10.73 15.39
N ASN A 46 4.16 -11.17 15.63
CA ASN A 46 5.26 -10.94 14.69
C ASN A 46 5.00 -11.55 13.32
N GLU A 47 4.47 -12.76 13.31
CA GLU A 47 4.15 -13.55 12.12
C GLU A 47 3.04 -12.86 11.32
N GLN A 48 1.93 -12.50 11.97
CA GLN A 48 0.83 -11.77 11.35
C GLN A 48 1.30 -10.41 10.80
N ALA A 49 2.06 -9.65 11.58
CA ALA A 49 2.57 -8.35 11.14
C ALA A 49 3.47 -8.48 9.90
N LYS A 50 4.28 -9.55 9.83
CA LYS A 50 5.13 -9.84 8.67
C LYS A 50 4.30 -10.20 7.44
N GLU A 51 3.34 -11.10 7.59
CA GLU A 51 2.44 -11.50 6.51
C GLU A 51 1.65 -10.32 5.95
N ARG A 52 1.00 -9.54 6.83
CA ARG A 52 0.26 -8.34 6.42
C ARG A 52 1.14 -7.30 5.75
N THR A 53 2.35 -7.10 6.24
CA THR A 53 3.31 -6.20 5.59
C THR A 53 3.61 -6.69 4.16
N ASN A 54 3.78 -7.99 3.94
CA ASN A 54 4.02 -8.54 2.60
C ASN A 54 2.83 -8.38 1.66
N GLU A 55 1.60 -8.59 2.16
CA GLU A 55 0.38 -8.35 1.37
C GLU A 55 0.26 -6.89 0.96
N LEU A 56 0.47 -5.98 1.92
CA LEU A 56 0.37 -4.55 1.68
C LEU A 56 1.39 -4.08 0.62
N LEU A 57 2.60 -4.62 0.63
CA LEU A 57 3.61 -4.30 -0.40
C LEU A 57 3.16 -4.68 -1.82
N LYS A 58 2.30 -5.70 -1.98
CA LYS A 58 1.74 -6.07 -3.29
C LYS A 58 0.79 -5.01 -3.85
N GLU A 59 0.34 -4.05 -3.04
CA GLU A 59 -0.51 -2.94 -3.50
C GLU A 59 0.28 -1.81 -4.16
N ILE A 60 1.58 -1.66 -3.85
CA ILE A 60 2.44 -0.58 -4.37
C ILE A 60 2.35 -0.42 -5.90
N PRO A 61 2.47 -1.50 -6.72
CA PRO A 61 2.36 -1.37 -8.18
C PRO A 61 1.02 -0.79 -8.62
N THR A 62 -0.08 -1.25 -8.00
CA THR A 62 -1.43 -0.77 -8.29
C THR A 62 -1.61 0.70 -7.91
N ILE A 63 -1.08 1.10 -6.75
CA ILE A 63 -1.12 2.49 -6.30
C ILE A 63 -0.34 3.38 -7.26
N ILE A 64 0.87 2.99 -7.65
CA ILE A 64 1.69 3.76 -8.61
C ILE A 64 0.95 3.93 -9.94
N GLN A 65 0.39 2.84 -10.47
CA GLN A 65 -0.27 2.85 -11.76
C GLN A 65 -1.57 3.67 -11.75
N LYS A 66 -2.46 3.42 -10.79
CA LYS A 66 -3.84 3.96 -10.78
C LYS A 66 -4.04 5.17 -9.88
N GLY A 67 -3.13 5.41 -8.93
CA GLY A 67 -3.25 6.49 -7.96
C GLY A 67 -3.08 7.87 -8.58
N LEU A 68 -3.71 8.85 -7.93
CA LEU A 68 -3.59 10.26 -8.23
C LEU A 68 -2.20 10.75 -7.81
N LYS A 69 -1.52 11.44 -8.72
CA LYS A 69 -0.26 12.13 -8.41
C LYS A 69 -0.58 13.48 -7.79
N GLU A 70 -0.02 13.73 -6.62
CA GLU A 70 0.08 15.05 -6.01
C GLU A 70 1.56 15.43 -5.89
N GLU A 71 1.86 16.70 -6.14
CA GLU A 71 3.19 17.24 -5.90
C GLU A 71 3.18 17.93 -4.54
N ASP A 72 3.85 17.32 -3.56
CA ASP A 72 3.91 17.82 -2.19
C ASP A 72 4.80 19.08 -2.11
N LYS A 73 5.96 19.02 -2.77
CA LYS A 73 6.94 20.10 -2.90
C LYS A 73 7.91 19.77 -4.03
N PRO A 74 8.68 20.74 -4.57
CA PRO A 74 9.60 20.49 -5.67
C PRO A 74 10.51 19.27 -5.43
N GLY A 75 10.46 18.31 -6.35
CA GLY A 75 11.24 17.07 -6.29
C GLY A 75 10.68 15.98 -5.37
N TYR A 76 9.50 16.19 -4.78
CA TYR A 76 8.76 15.19 -4.01
C TYR A 76 7.37 14.99 -4.61
N ALA A 77 6.97 13.75 -4.80
CA ALA A 77 5.65 13.41 -5.29
C ALA A 77 5.00 12.39 -4.36
N VAL A 78 3.68 12.47 -4.23
CA VAL A 78 2.89 11.48 -3.50
C VAL A 78 1.90 10.88 -4.48
N ILE A 79 1.85 9.56 -4.53
CA ILE A 79 0.80 8.85 -5.25
C ILE A 79 -0.22 8.34 -4.25
N ILE A 80 -1.45 8.82 -4.38
CA ILE A 80 -2.54 8.51 -3.46
C ILE A 80 -3.57 7.66 -4.19
N LEU A 81 -3.92 6.52 -3.59
CA LEU A 81 -5.03 5.70 -4.04
C LEU A 81 -5.76 5.19 -2.79
N ASN A 82 -7.07 5.48 -2.72
CA ASN A 82 -7.87 5.24 -1.52
C ASN A 82 -7.20 5.89 -0.28
N ASN A 83 -6.99 5.13 0.79
CA ASN A 83 -6.35 5.59 2.03
C ASN A 83 -4.85 5.25 2.09
N SER A 84 -4.26 4.93 0.93
CA SER A 84 -2.87 4.52 0.77
C SER A 84 -2.07 5.59 0.02
N LYS A 85 -0.84 5.84 0.47
CA LYS A 85 0.06 6.87 -0.08
C LYS A 85 1.45 6.29 -0.30
N VAL A 86 1.95 6.35 -1.53
CA VAL A 86 3.35 6.07 -1.86
C VAL A 86 4.08 7.39 -2.01
N VAL A 87 5.11 7.61 -1.19
CA VAL A 87 5.92 8.83 -1.21
C VAL A 87 7.16 8.60 -2.06
N LEU A 88 7.39 9.52 -3.00
CA LEU A 88 8.45 9.48 -3.99
C LEU A 88 9.37 10.69 -3.80
N SER A 89 10.68 10.47 -3.98
CA SER A 89 11.70 11.51 -3.92
C SER A 89 12.56 11.47 -5.17
N LYS A 90 12.85 12.64 -5.76
CA LYS A 90 13.93 12.82 -6.74
C LYS A 90 15.31 12.86 -6.07
N PHE A 91 15.40 12.75 -4.76
CA PHE A 91 16.66 12.87 -4.04
C PHE A 91 16.99 11.59 -3.27
N LYS A 92 18.26 11.21 -3.32
CA LYS A 92 18.88 10.23 -2.43
C LYS A 92 19.91 10.93 -1.54
N GLY A 93 19.48 11.35 -0.36
CA GLY A 93 20.23 12.34 0.43
C GLY A 93 20.27 13.66 -0.33
N ASP A 94 21.47 14.22 -0.50
CA ASP A 94 21.66 15.49 -1.23
C ASP A 94 21.79 15.32 -2.75
N ASN A 95 21.79 14.08 -3.25
CA ASN A 95 21.98 13.81 -4.67
C ASN A 95 20.64 13.73 -5.41
N GLU A 96 20.48 14.54 -6.44
CA GLU A 96 19.34 14.45 -7.36
C GLU A 96 19.46 13.25 -8.32
N LEU A 97 18.35 12.53 -8.44
CA LEU A 97 18.11 11.41 -9.32
C LEU A 97 17.64 11.93 -10.68
N LYS A 98 18.48 11.80 -11.71
CA LYS A 98 18.18 12.33 -13.04
C LYS A 98 17.11 11.51 -13.74
N ASN A 99 15.95 12.10 -14.00
CA ASN A 99 14.83 11.50 -14.74
C ASN A 99 14.19 10.27 -14.07
N HIS A 100 14.43 10.05 -12.78
CA HIS A 100 13.78 8.98 -12.03
C HIS A 100 13.42 9.45 -10.61
N TYR A 101 12.41 8.80 -10.04
CA TYR A 101 12.03 8.94 -8.64
C TYR A 101 12.42 7.70 -7.87
N MET A 102 12.46 7.79 -6.55
CA MET A 102 12.67 6.67 -5.64
C MET A 102 11.55 6.59 -4.62
N ILE A 103 11.05 5.39 -4.35
CA ILE A 103 10.11 5.17 -3.24
C ILE A 103 10.84 5.36 -1.90
N THR A 104 10.36 6.28 -1.08
CA THR A 104 10.93 6.57 0.24
C THR A 104 10.04 6.10 1.39
N SER A 105 8.72 6.18 1.22
CA SER A 105 7.73 5.79 2.24
C SER A 105 6.47 5.20 1.59
N PHE A 106 5.77 4.39 2.37
CA PHE A 106 4.46 3.87 2.04
C PHE A 106 3.59 3.92 3.28
N GLU A 107 2.48 4.66 3.18
CA GLU A 107 1.62 5.02 4.29
C GLU A 107 0.18 4.60 4.03
N VAL A 108 -0.48 4.12 5.07
CA VAL A 108 -1.87 3.68 5.04
C VAL A 108 -2.50 4.14 6.35
N ASP A 109 -3.73 4.64 6.26
CA ASP A 109 -4.52 5.09 7.42
C ASP A 109 -4.72 3.95 8.43
N ASP A 110 -4.49 4.24 9.72
CA ASP A 110 -4.70 3.33 10.84
C ASP A 110 -6.11 2.71 10.85
N LYS A 111 -7.13 3.48 10.43
CA LYS A 111 -8.52 2.99 10.35
C LYS A 111 -8.67 1.91 9.30
N VAL A 112 -8.11 2.12 8.11
CA VAL A 112 -8.13 1.13 7.03
C VAL A 112 -7.30 -0.09 7.40
N LEU A 113 -6.18 0.09 8.09
CA LEU A 113 -5.41 -1.06 8.59
C LEU A 113 -6.19 -1.91 9.60
N ARG A 114 -7.01 -1.29 10.46
CA ARG A 114 -7.89 -1.98 11.41
C ARG A 114 -9.13 -2.60 10.75
N GLU A 115 -9.65 -2.00 9.68
CA GLU A 115 -10.70 -2.60 8.87
C GLU A 115 -10.17 -3.77 8.05
N LEU A 116 -8.97 -3.65 7.45
CA LEU A 116 -8.26 -4.78 6.82
C LEU A 116 -7.93 -5.87 7.85
N GLU A 117 -7.61 -5.51 9.10
CA GLU A 117 -7.51 -6.49 10.19
C GLU A 117 -8.84 -7.22 10.38
N THR A 118 -9.94 -6.49 10.54
CA THR A 118 -11.28 -7.07 10.71
C THR A 118 -11.68 -7.92 9.51
N ILE A 119 -11.43 -7.47 8.28
CA ILE A 119 -11.74 -8.19 7.05
C ILE A 119 -10.88 -9.43 6.90
N ALA A 120 -9.57 -9.38 7.17
CA ALA A 120 -8.73 -10.57 7.05
C ALA A 120 -8.67 -11.46 8.31
N THR A 121 -9.23 -11.02 9.43
CA THR A 121 -9.65 -11.92 10.52
C THR A 121 -11.03 -12.53 10.26
N LEU A 122 -11.91 -11.84 9.51
CA LEU A 122 -13.14 -12.41 8.94
C LEU A 122 -12.87 -13.31 7.72
N SER A 123 -11.76 -13.09 7.01
CA SER A 123 -11.16 -14.00 6.03
C SER A 123 -10.56 -15.17 6.80
N ASN A 124 -11.44 -15.97 7.40
CA ASN A 124 -11.13 -17.25 7.98
C ASN A 124 -10.74 -18.23 6.86
N ASP A 125 -9.56 -18.01 6.27
CA ASP A 125 -8.80 -19.07 5.58
C ASP A 125 -8.08 -19.98 6.59
N TYR A 126 -8.42 -19.84 7.88
CA TYR A 126 -8.13 -20.83 8.92
C TYR A 126 -9.32 -21.79 9.15
N ARG A 127 -10.03 -22.15 8.08
CA ARG A 127 -10.86 -23.36 8.10
C ARG A 127 -10.53 -24.24 6.90
N ASP A 128 -9.97 -25.38 7.26
CA ASP A 128 -9.99 -26.63 6.53
C ASP A 128 -11.24 -26.74 5.63
N GLY A 129 -10.99 -26.75 4.32
CA GLY A 129 -11.90 -27.22 3.27
C GLY A 129 -13.27 -26.53 3.11
N ILE A 130 -13.36 -25.36 2.47
CA ILE A 130 -14.57 -25.02 1.69
C ILE A 130 -14.27 -24.14 0.46
N ASN A 131 -14.84 -24.57 -0.67
CA ASN A 131 -14.72 -24.04 -2.03
C ASN A 131 -14.89 -22.51 -2.14
N TYR A 132 -13.88 -21.81 -2.66
CA TYR A 132 -13.96 -20.37 -2.94
C TYR A 132 -14.89 -20.09 -4.12
N SER A 133 -16.05 -19.48 -3.85
CA SER A 133 -16.74 -18.67 -4.86
C SER A 133 -16.12 -17.28 -4.88
N THR A 134 -15.41 -16.98 -5.97
CA THR A 134 -15.02 -15.64 -6.38
C THR A 134 -16.25 -14.74 -6.33
N SER A 135 -16.26 -13.73 -5.47
CA SER A 135 -17.35 -12.77 -5.41
C SER A 135 -17.15 -11.73 -6.50
N ASP A 136 -18.00 -11.83 -7.52
CA ASP A 136 -18.19 -10.89 -8.60
C ASP A 136 -18.32 -9.44 -8.10
N LEU A 137 -17.40 -8.59 -8.55
CA LEU A 137 -17.52 -7.12 -8.51
C LEU A 137 -18.53 -6.68 -9.57
N ASN A 138 -19.83 -6.97 -9.39
CA ASN A 138 -20.93 -6.32 -10.10
C ASN A 138 -22.27 -6.69 -9.45
N LYS A 139 -22.78 -5.87 -8.51
CA LYS A 139 -24.23 -5.60 -8.39
C LYS A 139 -24.52 -4.43 -7.42
N PRO A 140 -25.63 -3.69 -7.66
CA PRO A 140 -25.85 -2.36 -7.10
C PRO A 140 -26.46 -2.39 -5.70
N ASN A 141 -26.15 -1.34 -4.96
CA ASN A 141 -26.60 -1.02 -3.60
C ASN A 141 -28.14 -1.03 -3.45
N PRO A 142 -28.73 -1.67 -2.41
CA PRO A 142 -30.15 -1.53 -2.12
C PRO A 142 -30.36 -0.53 -0.98
N THR A 143 -30.69 0.72 -1.32
CA THR A 143 -31.30 1.65 -0.36
C THR A 143 -32.75 1.23 -0.13
N THR A 144 -33.06 0.87 1.11
CA THR A 144 -34.39 0.53 1.61
C THR A 144 -35.30 1.76 1.70
N LYS A 145 -36.47 1.73 1.06
CA LYS A 145 -37.71 2.32 1.59
C LYS A 145 -38.90 1.41 1.29
N LYS A 146 -39.44 0.86 2.37
CA LYS A 146 -40.71 0.12 2.43
C LYS A 146 -41.84 1.15 2.41
N LEU A 147 -42.78 1.07 1.46
CA LEU A 147 -44.10 1.70 1.60
C LEU A 147 -45.16 0.60 1.62
N ASN A 148 -46.13 0.80 2.52
CA ASN A 148 -47.03 -0.20 3.06
C ASN A 148 -48.15 -0.61 2.08
N LYS A 149 -48.70 -1.81 2.33
CA LYS A 149 -49.96 -2.30 1.77
C LYS A 149 -51.12 -1.37 2.14
N ASP A 150 -51.95 -1.03 1.16
CA ASP A 150 -53.27 -1.66 0.95
C ASP A 150 -53.50 -1.86 -0.55
#